data_AF-A0A562REP1-F1
#
_entry.id   AF-A0A562REP1-F1
#
_cell.length_a   1.000
_cell.length_b   1.000
_cell.length_c   1.000
_cell.angle_alpha   90.00
_cell.angle_beta   90.00
_cell.angle_gamma   90.00
#
_symmetry.space_group_name_H-M   'P 1'
#
loop_
_entity.id
_entity.type
_entity.pdbx_description
1 polymer ?
#
loop_
_entity_poly.entity_id
_entity_poly.type
_entity_poly.pdbx_seq_one_letter_code
_entity_poly.pdbx_strand_id
1 'polypeptide(L)'
;MATGLVHTVVGTAGNVADVTQAHALLHGGETMVLGDAGYQGVGRREENVDRVIMWHTAMRPSVRKNLKKRGVDRHREKLEQAKGSVRAKVEHCFHVVKCPFKHPKTRYHGLAKNNAQLFKLFGLANVVLARRYLGSQHAQVVPRG
;
A
#
# COMPACT_ATOMS: atom_id res chain seq x y z
N MET A 1 -5.61 4.41 13.14
CA MET A 1 -6.35 4.37 11.86
C MET A 1 -5.37 4.54 10.72
N ALA A 2 -5.46 3.74 9.64
CA ALA A 2 -4.63 3.95 8.44
C ALA A 2 -5.24 5.05 7.56
N THR A 3 -4.46 6.09 7.25
CA THR A 3 -4.88 7.31 6.52
C THR A 3 -4.98 7.11 5.01
N GLY A 4 -4.36 6.05 4.47
CA GLY A 4 -4.27 5.80 3.03
C GLY A 4 -3.28 6.72 2.30
N LEU A 5 -2.46 7.47 3.05
CA LEU A 5 -1.36 8.26 2.51
C LEU A 5 -0.10 7.40 2.36
N VAL A 6 0.73 7.75 1.39
CA VAL A 6 1.97 7.04 1.09
C VAL A 6 3.13 7.72 1.82
N HIS A 7 3.86 6.97 2.64
CA HIS A 7 5.05 7.48 3.30
C HIS A 7 6.31 7.21 2.47
N THR A 8 6.52 5.95 2.11
CA THR A 8 7.72 5.49 1.40
C THR A 8 7.33 4.85 0.07
N VAL A 9 8.13 5.14 -0.96
CA VAL A 9 8.04 4.54 -2.29
C VAL A 9 9.41 4.01 -2.65
N VAL A 10 9.47 2.74 -3.03
CA VAL A 10 10.68 2.12 -3.57
C VAL A 10 10.37 1.66 -4.99
N GLY A 11 11.17 2.11 -5.94
CA GLY A 11 11.08 1.66 -7.33
C GLY A 11 12.26 0.77 -7.67
N THR A 12 11.98 -0.43 -8.18
CA THR A 12 12.97 -1.44 -8.51
C THR A 12 12.93 -1.81 -9.99
N ALA A 13 13.96 -2.55 -10.43
CA ALA A 13 13.90 -3.25 -11.71
C ALA A 13 12.83 -4.36 -11.65
N GLY A 14 12.17 -4.65 -12.77
CA GLY A 14 11.03 -5.56 -12.82
C GLY A 14 11.35 -7.04 -12.52
N ASN A 15 12.63 -7.41 -12.46
CA ASN A 15 13.09 -8.75 -12.06
C ASN A 15 13.29 -8.89 -10.54
N VAL A 16 13.25 -7.79 -9.79
CA VAL A 16 13.41 -7.81 -8.34
C VAL A 16 12.08 -8.18 -7.70
N ALA A 17 12.07 -9.22 -6.88
CA ALA A 17 10.85 -9.65 -6.19
C ALA A 17 10.48 -8.67 -5.07
N ASP A 18 9.21 -8.28 -5.00
CA ASP A 18 8.68 -7.31 -4.02
C ASP A 18 9.01 -7.69 -2.57
N VAL A 19 8.97 -8.99 -2.26
CA VAL A 19 9.28 -9.54 -0.92
C VAL A 19 10.68 -9.16 -0.42
N THR A 20 11.62 -8.90 -1.33
CA THR A 20 13.00 -8.47 -0.99
C THR A 20 13.06 -7.02 -0.54
N GLN A 21 12.07 -6.19 -0.90
CA GLN A 21 12.09 -4.75 -0.65
C GLN A 21 11.30 -4.36 0.60
N ALA A 22 10.60 -5.31 1.23
CA ALA A 22 9.72 -5.03 2.36
C ALA A 22 10.43 -4.29 3.51
N HIS A 23 11.69 -4.63 3.79
CA HIS A 23 12.49 -4.00 4.83
C HIS A 23 12.73 -2.50 4.57
N ALA A 24 12.87 -2.11 3.31
CA ALA A 24 13.10 -0.72 2.89
C ALA A 24 11.83 0.15 2.98
N LEU A 25 10.66 -0.46 3.17
CA LEU A 25 9.38 0.23 3.36
C LEU A 25 9.05 0.51 4.83
N LEU A 26 9.88 0.04 5.76
CA LEU A 26 9.67 0.18 7.20
C LEU A 26 10.43 1.39 7.76
N HIS A 27 9.91 1.96 8.85
CA HIS A 27 10.46 3.17 9.48
C HIS A 27 10.87 2.94 10.94
N GLY A 28 10.71 1.70 11.45
CA GLY A 28 11.15 1.27 12.78
C GLY A 28 10.10 1.42 13.88
N GLY A 29 8.98 2.10 13.60
CA GLY A 29 7.84 2.24 14.52
C GLY A 29 6.71 1.24 14.28
N GLU A 30 6.84 0.37 13.28
CA GLU A 30 5.79 -0.59 12.93
C GLU A 30 5.75 -1.76 13.90
N THR A 31 4.57 -2.06 14.43
CA THR A 31 4.32 -3.29 15.20
C THR A 31 3.61 -4.36 14.36
N MET A 32 2.98 -3.94 13.26
CA MET A 32 2.18 -4.80 12.39
C MET A 32 2.29 -4.34 10.94
N VAL A 33 2.54 -5.28 10.02
CA VAL A 33 2.64 -5.01 8.58
C VAL A 33 1.68 -5.91 7.82
N LEU A 34 0.88 -5.30 6.94
CA LEU A 34 -0.08 -5.98 6.08
C LEU A 34 0.46 -6.00 4.65
N GLY A 35 0.70 -7.19 4.11
CA GLY A 35 1.20 -7.39 2.75
C GLY A 35 0.20 -8.14 1.87
N ASP A 36 0.29 -7.98 0.55
CA ASP A 36 -0.46 -8.82 -0.38
C ASP A 36 0.18 -10.21 -0.52
N ALA A 37 -0.42 -11.10 -1.33
CA ALA A 37 0.07 -12.47 -1.49
C ALA A 37 1.47 -12.58 -2.15
N GLY A 38 2.02 -11.51 -2.71
CA GLY A 38 3.40 -11.45 -3.20
C GLY A 38 4.44 -11.39 -2.08
N TYR A 39 4.06 -10.91 -0.89
CA TYR A 39 4.92 -10.83 0.30
C TYR A 39 4.89 -12.10 1.16
N GLN A 40 4.58 -13.26 0.56
CA GLN A 40 4.55 -14.53 1.29
C GLN A 40 5.96 -14.90 1.75
N GLY A 41 6.10 -15.20 3.05
CA GLY A 41 7.40 -15.52 3.65
C GLY A 41 8.27 -14.31 4.00
N VAL A 42 7.77 -13.08 3.87
CA VAL A 42 8.52 -11.84 4.15
C VAL A 42 9.19 -11.81 5.53
N GLY A 43 8.50 -12.27 6.57
CA GLY A 43 9.03 -12.29 7.93
C GLY A 43 10.09 -13.35 8.20
N ARG A 44 10.30 -14.30 7.27
CA ARG A 44 11.35 -15.34 7.39
C ARG A 44 12.65 -14.96 6.69
N ARG A 45 12.69 -13.80 6.02
CA ARG A 45 13.90 -13.37 5.31
C ARG A 45 14.90 -12.76 6.28
N GLU A 46 16.17 -12.93 5.97
CA GLU A 46 17.31 -12.42 6.75
C GLU A 46 17.18 -10.92 7.07
N GLU A 47 16.61 -10.11 6.17
CA GLU A 47 16.47 -8.66 6.39
C GLU A 47 15.39 -8.30 7.44
N ASN A 48 14.55 -9.27 7.83
CA ASN A 48 13.36 -9.07 8.67
C ASN A 48 13.30 -9.98 9.91
N VAL A 49 14.12 -11.02 10.03
CA VAL A 49 14.05 -12.00 11.14
C VAL A 49 14.27 -11.35 12.51
N ASP A 50 15.16 -10.35 12.59
CA ASP A 50 15.49 -9.68 13.85
C ASP A 50 14.47 -8.58 14.21
N ARG A 51 13.46 -8.36 13.37
CA ARG A 51 12.46 -7.30 13.57
C ARG A 51 11.27 -7.83 14.37
N VAL A 52 10.93 -7.12 15.44
CA VAL A 52 9.75 -7.43 16.27
C VAL A 52 8.47 -6.89 15.60
N ILE A 53 8.09 -7.51 14.49
CA ILE A 53 6.95 -7.09 13.64
C ILE A 53 6.02 -8.26 13.36
N MET A 54 4.71 -8.04 13.55
CA MET A 54 3.69 -8.99 13.13
C MET A 54 3.39 -8.87 11.64
N TRP A 55 3.82 -9.86 10.87
CA TRP A 55 3.60 -9.93 9.43
C TRP A 55 2.27 -10.61 9.09
N HIS A 56 1.39 -9.89 8.43
CA HIS A 56 0.09 -10.38 7.95
C HIS A 56 0.02 -10.31 6.44
N THR A 57 0.45 -11.38 5.79
CA THR A 57 0.35 -11.53 4.34
C THR A 57 -1.03 -12.04 3.93
N ALA A 58 -1.60 -11.51 2.85
CA ALA A 58 -2.86 -11.99 2.29
C ALA A 58 -2.75 -13.43 1.78
N MET A 59 -3.80 -14.21 1.98
CA MET A 59 -3.87 -15.60 1.54
C MET A 59 -3.93 -15.68 0.01
N ARG A 60 -3.28 -16.68 -0.58
CA ARG A 60 -3.37 -16.93 -2.03
C ARG A 60 -4.82 -17.25 -2.44
N PRO A 61 -5.30 -16.77 -3.59
CA PRO A 61 -6.67 -17.02 -4.03
C PRO A 61 -7.03 -18.51 -4.11
N SER A 62 -6.09 -19.36 -4.53
CA SER A 62 -6.28 -20.82 -4.61
C SER A 62 -6.55 -21.46 -3.24
N VAL A 63 -5.88 -21.00 -2.20
CA VAL A 63 -6.04 -21.50 -0.83
C VAL A 63 -7.34 -20.95 -0.22
N ARG A 64 -7.62 -19.65 -0.46
CA ARG A 64 -8.83 -19.00 0.04
C ARG A 64 -10.11 -19.64 -0.49
N LYS A 65 -10.11 -20.09 -1.76
CA LYS A 65 -11.25 -20.79 -2.38
C LYS A 65 -11.65 -22.07 -1.64
N ASN A 66 -10.70 -22.72 -0.96
CA ASN A 66 -10.92 -23.98 -0.27
C ASN A 66 -11.41 -23.80 1.18
N LEU A 67 -11.55 -22.58 1.68
CA LEU A 67 -12.03 -22.31 3.04
C LEU A 67 -13.52 -22.68 3.18
N LYS A 68 -13.85 -23.39 4.26
CA LYS A 68 -15.24 -23.74 4.56
C LYS A 68 -15.96 -22.56 5.23
N LYS A 69 -17.26 -22.40 4.99
CA LYS A 69 -18.08 -21.30 5.59
C LYS A 69 -18.41 -21.48 7.08
N ARG A 70 -17.78 -22.45 7.76
CA ARG A 70 -18.10 -22.87 9.14
C ARG A 70 -16.83 -23.01 9.98
N GLY A 71 -16.97 -22.88 11.29
CA GLY A 71 -15.86 -23.02 12.24
C GLY A 71 -14.76 -21.97 12.06
N VAL A 72 -13.51 -22.38 12.30
CA VAL A 72 -12.31 -21.52 12.27
C VAL A 72 -12.12 -20.83 10.91
N ASP A 73 -12.48 -21.49 9.81
CA ASP A 73 -12.34 -20.95 8.45
C ASP A 73 -13.21 -19.71 8.21
N ARG A 74 -14.35 -19.57 8.92
CA ARG A 74 -15.17 -18.35 8.88
C ARG A 74 -14.40 -17.15 9.44
N HIS A 75 -13.65 -17.36 10.52
CA HIS A 75 -12.85 -16.30 11.13
C HIS A 75 -11.67 -15.92 10.23
N ARG A 76 -11.03 -16.92 9.60
CA ARG A 76 -9.97 -16.69 8.60
C ARG A 76 -10.47 -15.86 7.43
N GLU A 77 -11.63 -16.18 6.89
CA GLU A 77 -12.24 -15.43 5.80
C GLU A 77 -12.52 -13.96 6.19
N LYS A 78 -13.01 -13.70 7.42
CA LYS A 78 -13.17 -12.34 7.94
C LYS A 78 -11.84 -11.58 8.04
N LEU A 79 -10.77 -12.25 8.47
CA LEU A 79 -9.43 -11.64 8.51
C LEU A 79 -8.94 -11.29 7.10
N GLU A 80 -9.14 -12.16 6.12
CA GLU A 80 -8.79 -11.89 4.72
C GLU A 80 -9.62 -10.75 4.12
N GLN A 81 -10.90 -10.63 4.49
CA GLN A 81 -11.73 -9.49 4.11
C GLN A 81 -11.19 -8.19 4.71
N ALA A 82 -10.82 -8.18 6.01
CA ALA A 82 -10.24 -7.01 6.66
C ALA A 82 -8.92 -6.58 6.00
N LYS A 83 -8.04 -7.52 5.65
CA LYS A 83 -6.82 -7.24 4.86
C LYS A 83 -7.16 -6.61 3.51
N GLY A 84 -8.19 -7.13 2.84
CA GLY A 84 -8.71 -6.58 1.59
C GLY A 84 -9.21 -5.14 1.71
N SER A 85 -9.91 -4.80 2.80
CA SER A 85 -10.34 -3.42 3.07
C SER A 85 -9.17 -2.46 3.27
N VAL A 86 -8.08 -2.91 3.91
CA VAL A 86 -6.85 -2.10 4.02
C VAL A 86 -6.20 -1.92 2.66
N ARG A 87 -6.12 -2.99 1.85
CA ARG A 87 -5.61 -2.92 0.48
C ARG A 87 -6.38 -1.93 -0.39
N ALA A 88 -7.71 -1.87 -0.28
CA ALA A 88 -8.52 -0.91 -1.01
C ALA A 88 -8.11 0.56 -0.73
N LYS A 89 -7.67 0.88 0.49
CA LYS A 89 -7.15 2.22 0.83
C LYS A 89 -5.83 2.52 0.11
N VAL A 90 -4.96 1.52 0.00
CA VAL A 90 -3.68 1.63 -0.73
C VAL A 90 -3.93 1.73 -2.23
N GLU A 91 -4.85 0.94 -2.78
CA GLU A 91 -5.20 1.00 -4.21
C GLU A 91 -5.68 2.39 -4.65
N HIS A 92 -6.27 3.16 -3.73
CA HIS A 92 -6.70 4.51 -4.04
C HIS A 92 -5.53 5.46 -4.37
N CYS A 93 -4.37 5.36 -3.70
CA CYS A 93 -3.23 6.20 -4.05
C CYS A 93 -2.65 5.84 -5.43
N PHE A 94 -2.58 4.54 -5.74
CA PHE A 94 -2.21 4.06 -7.06
C PHE A 94 -3.21 4.49 -8.13
N HIS A 95 -4.51 4.49 -7.83
CA HIS A 95 -5.53 4.95 -8.74
C HIS A 95 -5.34 6.44 -9.07
N VAL A 96 -5.08 7.30 -8.08
CA VAL A 96 -4.83 8.74 -8.30
C VAL A 96 -3.63 8.96 -9.24
N VAL A 97 -2.56 8.19 -9.06
CA VAL A 97 -1.38 8.28 -9.92
C VAL A 97 -1.65 7.76 -11.34
N LYS A 98 -2.35 6.63 -11.47
CA LYS A 98 -2.56 5.97 -12.77
C LYS A 98 -3.64 6.66 -13.61
N CYS A 99 -4.75 7.05 -13.00
CA CYS A 99 -5.95 7.51 -13.72
C CYS A 99 -6.00 9.05 -13.82
N PRO A 100 -6.17 9.83 -12.73
CA PRO A 100 -6.09 11.30 -12.78
C PRO A 100 -4.79 11.86 -13.36
N PHE A 101 -3.63 11.38 -12.88
CA PHE A 101 -2.34 11.88 -13.38
C PHE A 101 -1.87 11.19 -14.67
N LYS A 102 -2.61 10.18 -15.15
CA LYS A 102 -2.34 9.45 -16.39
C LYS A 102 -0.89 8.95 -16.49
N HIS A 103 -0.32 8.50 -15.37
CA HIS A 103 1.07 8.03 -15.35
C HIS A 103 1.24 6.77 -16.21
N PRO A 104 2.08 6.77 -17.26
CA PRO A 104 2.40 5.57 -18.03
C PRO A 104 3.35 4.67 -17.22
N LYS A 105 3.48 3.38 -17.60
CA LYS A 105 4.32 2.41 -16.87
C LYS A 105 5.78 2.85 -16.72
N THR A 106 6.38 3.38 -17.78
CA THR A 106 7.71 4.01 -17.77
C THR A 106 7.66 5.24 -18.68
N ARG A 107 8.29 6.34 -18.27
CA ARG A 107 8.35 7.57 -19.09
C ARG A 107 9.77 7.94 -19.49
N TYR A 108 10.73 7.66 -18.62
CA TYR A 108 12.13 8.00 -18.83
C TYR A 108 12.99 6.76 -19.04
N HIS A 109 14.09 6.92 -19.76
CA HIS A 109 15.16 5.92 -19.79
C HIS A 109 15.93 5.97 -18.47
N GLY A 110 15.95 4.85 -17.75
CA GLY A 110 16.68 4.68 -16.50
C GLY A 110 15.80 4.67 -15.25
N LEU A 111 16.16 3.82 -14.29
CA LEU A 111 15.41 3.61 -13.05
C LEU A 111 15.39 4.87 -12.17
N ALA A 112 16.53 5.54 -12.00
CA ALA A 112 16.63 6.75 -11.16
C ALA A 112 15.66 7.86 -11.58
N LYS A 113 15.53 8.11 -12.89
CA LYS A 113 14.63 9.14 -13.43
C LYS A 113 13.16 8.77 -13.23
N ASN A 114 12.79 7.50 -13.44
CA ASN A 114 11.43 7.04 -13.17
C ASN A 114 11.12 7.09 -11.67
N ASN A 115 12.05 6.71 -10.79
CA ASN A 115 11.86 6.78 -9.34
C ASN A 115 11.65 8.23 -8.88
N ALA A 116 12.47 9.17 -9.33
CA ALA A 116 12.30 10.60 -9.03
C ALA A 116 10.93 11.13 -9.49
N GLN A 117 10.42 10.65 -10.63
CA GLN A 117 9.06 10.99 -11.09
C GLN A 117 7.99 10.39 -10.18
N LEU A 118 8.12 9.11 -9.79
CA LEU A 118 7.18 8.45 -8.89
C LEU A 118 7.11 9.16 -7.53
N PHE A 119 8.23 9.55 -6.94
CA PHE A 119 8.25 10.33 -5.70
C PHE A 119 7.41 11.60 -5.79
N LYS A 120 7.58 12.37 -6.87
CA LYS A 120 6.78 13.59 -7.11
C LYS A 120 5.30 13.27 -7.26
N LEU A 121 4.94 12.24 -8.02
CA LEU A 121 3.54 11.85 -8.25
C LEU A 121 2.86 11.37 -6.98
N PHE A 122 3.52 10.56 -6.17
CA PHE A 122 2.97 10.10 -4.88
C PHE A 122 2.88 11.24 -3.86
N GLY A 123 3.82 12.18 -3.85
CA GLY A 123 3.71 13.41 -3.07
C GLY A 123 2.48 14.24 -3.44
N LEU A 124 2.25 14.47 -4.74
CA LEU A 124 1.05 15.16 -5.22
C LEU A 124 -0.23 14.37 -4.94
N ALA A 125 -0.19 13.04 -5.10
CA ALA A 125 -1.32 12.18 -4.76
C ALA A 125 -1.69 12.30 -3.28
N ASN A 126 -0.69 12.33 -2.39
CA ASN A 126 -0.93 12.55 -0.96
C ASN A 126 -1.64 13.88 -0.69
N VAL A 127 -1.27 14.97 -1.37
CA VAL A 127 -1.97 16.26 -1.23
C VAL A 127 -3.44 16.12 -1.64
N VAL A 128 -3.73 15.49 -2.78
CA VAL A 128 -5.11 15.23 -3.22
C VAL A 128 -5.88 14.39 -2.20
N LEU A 129 -5.26 13.33 -1.68
CA LEU A 129 -5.85 12.44 -0.69
C LEU A 129 -6.02 13.10 0.68
N ALA A 130 -5.14 14.03 1.04
CA ALA A 130 -5.17 14.74 2.31
C ALA A 130 -6.29 15.78 2.38
N ARG A 131 -6.81 16.24 1.24
CA ARG A 131 -7.97 17.16 1.18
C ARG A 131 -9.15 16.69 2.03
N ARG A 132 -9.38 15.38 2.14
CA ARG A 132 -10.46 14.82 2.98
C ARG A 132 -10.27 15.05 4.49
N TYR A 133 -9.02 15.26 4.93
CA TYR A 133 -8.67 15.54 6.32
C TYR A 133 -8.54 17.06 6.58
N LEU A 134 -8.25 17.84 5.54
CA LEU A 134 -8.07 19.29 5.59
C LEU A 134 -9.39 20.06 5.35
N GLY A 135 -10.39 19.43 4.73
CA GLY A 135 -11.63 20.06 4.25
C GLY A 135 -12.61 20.55 5.31
N SER A 136 -12.34 20.36 6.60
CA SER A 136 -13.22 20.81 7.69
C SER A 136 -13.04 22.29 8.07
N GLN A 137 -12.03 22.99 7.53
CA GLN A 137 -11.68 24.34 7.98
C GLN A 137 -11.85 25.48 6.96
N HIS A 138 -12.19 25.21 5.69
CA HIS A 138 -12.31 26.24 4.65
C HIS A 138 -13.53 26.07 3.72
N ALA A 139 -14.70 25.73 4.28
CA ALA A 139 -15.98 25.82 3.57
C ALA A 139 -16.74 27.13 3.88
N GLN A 140 -16.06 28.17 4.37
CA GLN A 140 -16.55 29.56 4.31
C GLN A 140 -15.90 30.24 3.10
N VAL A 141 -16.47 30.04 1.92
CA VAL A 141 -16.20 30.93 0.78
C VAL A 141 -17.40 31.86 0.66
N VAL A 142 -17.10 33.15 0.86
CA VAL A 142 -17.94 34.36 0.84
C VAL A 142 -19.11 34.29 -0.17
N PRO A 143 -20.34 34.72 0.20
CA PRO A 143 -21.46 34.78 -0.75
C PRO A 143 -21.13 35.78 -1.86
N ARG A 144 -21.36 35.36 -3.12
CA ARG A 144 -21.23 36.25 -4.27
C ARG A 144 -22.31 37.34 -4.14
N GLY A 145 -21.87 38.59 -4.04
CA GLY A 145 -22.70 39.77 -4.28
C GLY A 145 -23.01 39.95 -5.76
#